data_AF-A0A060SJ02-F1
#
_entry.id   AF-A0A060SJ02-F1
#
_cell.length_a   1.000
_cell.length_b   1.000
_cell.length_c   1.000
_cell.angle_alpha   90.00
_cell.angle_beta   90.00
_cell.angle_gamma   90.00
#
_symmetry.space_group_name_H-M   'P 1'
#
loop_
_entity.id
_entity.type
_entity.pdbx_description
1 polymer ?
#
loop_
_entity_poly.entity_id
_entity_poly.type
_entity_poly.pdbx_seq_one_letter_code
_entity_poly.pdbx_strand_id
1 'polypeptide(L)'
;MRLNVPTGPDAQGTLSRDFDGVRLNIYASELRLRGDFEVKQPHTDAQGNILCWNGEVFEGLEVATRENDGMKLFDAFRRCNDSREIIRVFGEIEGPVIAPAMDGLIAQLDRSVMLRVRNIPLRNNTLPGQARVAVFFSGGIDSTMLAFLADRHVDPTEPIDLLNVAFENPRKIAVKATGNIGGLPKREKKQKLRDPLDYSTVTVSYDVPDRLTGLQEVEELKRLCPNRKWNFLEVNVPFKSQNARATVEALMFPSRTVMDLSLAIALYFAARGIGQVRSHPGAEPLPYTSPARVLLNGLGSDELLGGYGRHRTAFKAAGWQAVIEELQLEIDRIPTRNLGRDDRVISSWGKETRHPFLSLSVVNFLAQLPVHLKMDPRLESGLGRSYC
;
A
#
# COMPACT_ATOMS: atom_id res chain seq x y z
N MET A 1 11.63 3.12 -38.93
CA MET A 1 11.53 4.48 -38.36
C MET A 1 12.88 4.79 -37.74
N ARG A 2 13.59 5.83 -38.21
CA ARG A 2 14.98 6.10 -37.81
C ARG A 2 15.02 6.55 -36.34
N LEU A 3 15.44 5.65 -35.45
CA LEU A 3 15.81 5.96 -34.07
C LEU A 3 17.24 6.53 -34.07
N ASN A 4 17.46 7.63 -33.35
CA ASN A 4 18.73 8.34 -33.14
C ASN A 4 19.13 9.38 -34.21
N VAL A 5 18.27 10.37 -34.45
CA VAL A 5 18.72 11.71 -34.87
C VAL A 5 18.88 12.55 -33.60
N PRO A 6 19.88 13.43 -33.46
CA PRO A 6 19.96 14.35 -32.33
C PRO A 6 18.69 15.22 -32.31
N THR A 7 17.80 14.98 -31.36
CA THR A 7 16.59 15.79 -31.14
C THR A 7 17.02 17.10 -30.50
N GLY A 8 17.45 18.06 -31.33
CA GLY A 8 17.51 19.46 -30.93
C GLY A 8 16.09 19.99 -30.66
N PRO A 9 15.95 21.10 -29.94
CA PRO A 9 14.63 21.68 -29.71
C PRO A 9 13.99 22.14 -31.03
N ASP A 10 12.71 21.80 -31.22
CA ASP A 10 11.91 22.23 -32.37
C ASP A 10 11.60 23.73 -32.28
N ALA A 11 11.51 24.28 -31.06
CA ALA A 11 11.40 25.71 -30.84
C ALA A 11 12.14 26.14 -29.58
N GLN A 12 12.63 27.38 -29.54
CA GLN A 12 13.25 27.96 -28.35
C GLN A 12 12.95 29.46 -28.26
N GLY A 13 12.93 29.98 -27.05
CA GLY A 13 12.71 31.39 -26.80
C GLY A 13 13.31 31.85 -25.48
N THR A 14 13.54 33.16 -25.41
CA THR A 14 14.00 33.85 -24.22
C THR A 14 13.05 35.00 -23.93
N LEU A 15 12.59 35.10 -22.69
CA LEU A 15 11.80 36.21 -22.18
C LEU A 15 12.61 36.96 -21.12
N SER A 16 12.80 38.25 -21.32
CA SER A 16 13.42 39.13 -20.33
C SER A 16 12.33 40.00 -19.68
N ARG A 17 12.25 39.99 -18.34
CA ARG A 17 11.36 40.88 -17.58
C ARG A 17 12.08 41.48 -16.38
N ASP A 18 11.87 42.78 -16.17
CA ASP A 18 12.37 43.49 -15.00
C ASP A 18 11.29 43.46 -13.90
N PHE A 19 11.66 42.98 -12.71
CA PHE A 19 10.81 42.92 -11.51
C PHE A 19 11.56 43.57 -10.34
N ASP A 20 11.02 44.65 -9.76
CA ASP A 20 11.61 45.35 -8.60
C ASP A 20 13.11 45.64 -8.71
N GLY A 21 13.57 46.05 -9.91
CA GLY A 21 14.97 46.36 -10.18
C GLY A 21 15.86 45.14 -10.49
N VAL A 22 15.30 43.93 -10.52
CA VAL A 22 15.99 42.69 -10.92
C VAL A 22 15.53 42.29 -12.33
N ARG A 23 16.50 42.13 -13.25
CA ARG A 23 16.24 41.59 -14.58
C ARG A 23 16.24 40.07 -14.56
N LEU A 24 15.09 39.47 -14.82
CA LEU A 24 14.92 38.04 -14.97
C LEU A 24 14.98 37.66 -16.46
N ASN A 25 15.90 36.77 -16.84
CA ASN A 25 15.96 36.19 -18.19
C ASN A 25 15.52 34.72 -18.11
N ILE A 26 14.38 34.39 -18.71
CA ILE A 26 13.81 33.05 -18.72
C ILE A 26 14.01 32.46 -20.10
N TYR A 27 14.75 31.36 -20.18
CA TYR A 27 14.96 30.59 -21.41
C TYR A 27 14.16 29.29 -21.33
N ALA A 28 13.49 28.94 -22.43
CA ALA A 28 12.80 27.67 -22.57
C ALA A 28 12.96 27.14 -24.00
N SER A 29 13.09 25.82 -24.08
CA SER A 29 13.21 25.06 -25.31
C SER A 29 12.11 24.00 -25.36
N GLU A 30 11.44 23.87 -26.49
CA GLU A 30 10.38 22.91 -26.74
C GLU A 30 10.90 21.82 -27.69
N LEU A 31 10.61 20.56 -27.34
CA LEU A 31 10.79 19.41 -28.21
C LEU A 31 9.41 18.83 -28.48
N ARG A 32 8.97 18.93 -29.72
CA ARG A 32 7.58 18.68 -30.12
C ARG A 32 7.33 17.19 -30.31
N LEU A 33 6.59 16.62 -29.37
CA LEU A 33 6.10 15.23 -29.47
C LEU A 33 4.67 15.15 -30.01
N ARG A 34 3.90 16.25 -29.90
CA ARG A 34 2.49 16.36 -30.34
C ARG A 34 2.15 17.79 -30.79
N GLY A 35 1.09 17.94 -31.59
CA GLY A 35 0.67 19.23 -32.13
C GLY A 35 1.15 19.48 -33.56
N ASP A 36 0.33 20.16 -34.36
CA ASP A 36 0.60 20.37 -35.80
C ASP A 36 1.70 21.43 -36.06
N PHE A 37 1.95 22.31 -35.09
CA PHE A 37 2.81 23.48 -35.27
C PHE A 37 3.81 23.62 -34.11
N GLU A 38 4.96 24.20 -34.40
CA GLU A 38 5.97 24.55 -33.41
C GLU A 38 5.43 25.62 -32.47
N VAL A 39 5.58 25.41 -31.16
CA VAL A 39 5.15 26.39 -30.16
C VAL A 39 6.35 26.91 -29.38
N LYS A 40 6.62 28.20 -29.50
CA LYS A 40 7.69 28.86 -28.75
C LYS A 40 7.30 29.00 -27.28
N GLN A 41 8.24 28.66 -26.40
CA GLN A 41 8.20 28.95 -24.98
C GLN A 41 9.28 29.98 -24.61
N PRO A 42 9.17 30.72 -23.49
CA PRO A 42 8.11 30.65 -22.46
C PRO A 42 6.72 31.09 -22.95
N HIS A 43 5.67 30.40 -22.53
CA HIS A 43 4.29 30.84 -22.79
C HIS A 43 3.97 32.07 -21.95
N THR A 44 3.27 33.05 -22.52
CA THR A 44 2.92 34.29 -21.84
C THR A 44 1.49 34.72 -22.14
N ASP A 45 0.87 35.47 -21.22
CA ASP A 45 -0.41 36.13 -21.47
C ASP A 45 -0.38 37.64 -21.18
N ALA A 46 -1.50 38.31 -21.43
CA ALA A 46 -1.66 39.75 -21.21
C ALA A 46 -1.66 40.15 -19.72
N GLN A 47 -1.85 39.20 -18.81
CA GLN A 47 -1.84 39.43 -17.35
C GLN A 47 -0.41 39.33 -16.78
N GLY A 48 0.55 38.90 -17.60
CA GLY A 48 1.95 38.76 -17.22
C GLY A 48 2.30 37.39 -16.64
N ASN A 49 1.41 36.41 -16.76
CA ASN A 49 1.71 35.03 -16.39
C ASN A 49 2.73 34.44 -17.36
N ILE A 50 3.65 33.63 -16.85
CA ILE A 50 4.72 33.00 -17.62
C ILE A 50 4.76 31.51 -17.27
N LEU A 51 4.69 30.63 -18.26
CA LEU A 51 4.87 29.18 -18.08
C LEU A 51 6.01 28.67 -18.96
N CYS A 52 6.93 27.94 -18.34
CA CYS A 52 7.88 27.08 -19.03
C CYS A 52 7.50 25.63 -18.70
N TRP A 53 7.16 24.86 -19.72
CA TRP A 53 6.72 23.49 -19.56
C TRP A 53 7.68 22.55 -20.27
N ASN A 54 8.41 21.75 -19.49
CA ASN A 54 9.26 20.69 -19.97
C ASN A 54 8.72 19.35 -19.47
N GLY A 55 7.77 18.80 -20.21
CA GLY A 55 7.06 17.57 -19.85
C GLY A 55 6.00 17.25 -20.90
N GLU A 56 5.24 16.20 -20.64
CA GLU A 56 4.18 15.74 -21.53
C GLU A 56 2.90 15.41 -20.72
N VAL A 57 1.72 15.73 -21.23
CA VAL A 57 0.45 15.42 -20.54
C VAL A 57 -0.10 14.10 -21.09
N PHE A 58 -0.18 13.05 -20.28
CA PHE A 58 -0.71 11.75 -20.70
C PHE A 58 -2.20 11.62 -20.39
N GLU A 59 -2.58 11.86 -19.15
CA GLU A 59 -3.97 11.84 -18.68
C GLU A 59 -4.29 13.07 -17.83
N GLY A 60 -5.57 13.26 -17.47
CA GLY A 60 -6.01 14.35 -16.60
C GLY A 60 -6.39 15.66 -17.29
N LEU A 61 -5.95 15.86 -18.53
CA LEU A 61 -6.33 17.00 -19.36
C LEU A 61 -6.66 16.52 -20.78
N GLU A 62 -7.83 16.91 -21.30
CA GLU A 62 -8.20 16.58 -22.68
C GLU A 62 -7.31 17.35 -23.67
N VAL A 63 -6.33 16.64 -24.22
CA VAL A 63 -5.42 17.13 -25.27
C VAL A 63 -5.58 16.24 -26.51
N ALA A 64 -6.11 16.80 -27.59
CA ALA A 64 -6.20 16.08 -28.86
C ALA A 64 -4.83 15.92 -29.52
N THR A 65 -4.70 14.95 -30.43
CA THR A 65 -3.42 14.60 -31.09
C THR A 65 -2.77 15.76 -31.87
N ARG A 66 -3.59 16.73 -32.30
CA ARG A 66 -3.17 17.91 -33.07
C ARG A 66 -2.92 19.15 -32.20
N GLU A 67 -3.10 19.02 -30.88
CA GLU A 67 -2.94 20.11 -29.92
C GLU A 67 -1.61 19.99 -29.15
N ASN A 68 -1.03 21.13 -28.78
CA ASN A 68 0.14 21.19 -27.91
C ASN A 68 -0.32 21.16 -26.45
N ASP A 69 0.20 20.22 -25.68
CA ASP A 69 -0.15 20.01 -24.28
C ASP A 69 0.34 21.12 -23.36
N GLY A 70 1.55 21.67 -23.59
CA GLY A 70 2.06 22.84 -22.86
C GLY A 70 1.12 24.05 -22.95
N MET A 71 0.55 24.29 -24.14
CA MET A 71 -0.46 25.33 -24.34
C MET A 71 -1.79 25.02 -23.64
N LYS A 72 -2.26 23.77 -23.70
CA LYS A 72 -3.48 23.35 -23.00
C LYS A 72 -3.33 23.48 -21.48
N LEU A 73 -2.17 23.11 -20.96
CA LEU A 73 -1.81 23.26 -19.57
C LEU A 73 -1.76 24.73 -19.16
N PHE A 74 -1.16 25.58 -20.00
CA PHE A 74 -1.14 27.03 -19.79
C PHE A 74 -2.56 27.60 -19.75
N ASP A 75 -3.43 27.21 -20.70
CA ASP A 75 -4.83 27.64 -20.72
C ASP A 75 -5.63 27.13 -19.51
N ALA A 76 -5.32 25.94 -18.99
CA ALA A 76 -5.91 25.44 -17.75
C ALA A 76 -5.49 26.32 -16.56
N PHE A 77 -4.21 26.67 -16.42
CA PHE A 77 -3.73 27.56 -15.35
C PHE A 77 -4.29 28.97 -15.44
N ARG A 78 -4.51 29.50 -16.64
CA ARG A 78 -5.12 30.82 -16.84
C ARG A 78 -6.56 30.90 -16.36
N ARG A 79 -7.24 29.77 -16.20
CA ARG A 79 -8.60 29.68 -15.65
C ARG A 79 -8.62 29.54 -14.14
N CYS A 80 -7.47 29.28 -13.51
CA CYS A 80 -7.35 29.18 -12.06
C CYS A 80 -7.36 30.57 -11.42
N ASN A 81 -8.13 30.73 -10.34
CA ASN A 81 -8.25 31.99 -9.61
C ASN A 81 -7.25 32.08 -8.45
N ASP A 82 -6.72 30.95 -7.98
CA ASP A 82 -5.72 30.90 -6.92
C ASP A 82 -4.71 29.76 -7.11
N SER A 83 -3.67 29.75 -6.26
CA SER A 83 -2.60 28.75 -6.31
C SER A 83 -3.06 27.34 -5.96
N ARG A 84 -4.18 27.16 -5.24
CA ARG A 84 -4.70 25.83 -4.88
C ARG A 84 -5.35 25.17 -6.09
N GLU A 85 -6.04 25.94 -6.92
CA GLU A 85 -6.58 25.44 -8.19
C GLU A 85 -5.46 25.03 -9.16
N ILE A 86 -4.37 25.79 -9.23
CA ILE A 86 -3.18 25.42 -10.02
C ILE A 86 -2.60 24.08 -9.54
N ILE A 87 -2.45 23.90 -8.22
CA ILE A 87 -1.96 22.64 -7.63
C ILE A 87 -2.93 21.48 -7.96
N ARG A 88 -4.24 21.73 -7.95
CA ARG A 88 -5.24 20.71 -8.30
C ARG A 88 -5.08 20.26 -9.76
N VAL A 89 -4.97 21.21 -10.69
CA VAL A 89 -4.73 20.91 -12.11
C VAL A 89 -3.44 20.11 -12.30
N PHE A 90 -2.36 20.47 -11.60
CA PHE A 90 -1.12 19.68 -11.63
C PHE A 90 -1.27 18.27 -11.07
N GLY A 91 -2.11 18.08 -10.04
CA GLY A 91 -2.36 16.77 -9.43
C GLY A 91 -3.32 15.88 -10.22
N GLU A 92 -4.16 16.47 -11.08
CA GLU A 92 -5.06 15.74 -11.98
C GLU A 92 -4.30 15.19 -13.20
N ILE A 93 -3.18 15.82 -13.58
CA ILE A 93 -2.42 15.48 -14.79
C ILE A 93 -1.40 14.37 -14.50
N GLU A 94 -1.48 13.28 -15.25
CA GLU A 94 -0.39 12.29 -15.29
C GLU A 94 0.70 12.78 -16.24
N GLY A 95 1.89 13.02 -15.68
CA GLY A 95 3.10 13.37 -16.43
C GLY A 95 3.97 12.15 -16.76
N PRO A 96 4.99 12.30 -17.63
CA PRO A 96 5.91 11.23 -18.05
C PRO A 96 6.73 10.62 -16.92
N VAL A 97 6.64 11.15 -15.71
CA VAL A 97 7.55 10.84 -14.60
C VAL A 97 6.99 9.76 -13.66
N ILE A 98 5.66 9.67 -13.53
CA ILE A 98 5.01 8.71 -12.62
C ILE A 98 4.90 7.33 -13.28
N ALA A 99 4.45 7.26 -14.54
CA ALA A 99 4.25 5.97 -15.22
C ALA A 99 5.54 5.10 -15.28
N PRO A 100 6.72 5.62 -15.66
CA PRO A 100 7.95 4.82 -15.62
C PRO A 100 8.38 4.40 -14.22
N ALA A 101 8.08 5.23 -13.20
CA ALA A 101 8.36 4.89 -11.81
C ALA A 101 7.46 3.74 -11.33
N MET A 102 6.17 3.77 -11.69
CA MET A 102 5.21 2.70 -11.41
C MET A 102 5.55 1.40 -12.14
N ASP A 103 5.80 1.47 -13.45
CA ASP A 103 6.22 0.31 -14.25
C ASP A 103 7.50 -0.31 -13.72
N GLY A 104 8.47 0.53 -13.36
CA GLY A 104 9.71 0.11 -12.73
C GLY A 104 9.47 -0.59 -11.38
N LEU A 105 8.59 -0.05 -10.53
CA LEU A 105 8.24 -0.67 -9.25
C LEU A 105 7.59 -2.04 -9.46
N ILE A 106 6.59 -2.12 -10.34
CA ILE A 106 5.89 -3.37 -10.67
C ILE A 106 6.89 -4.41 -11.19
N ALA A 107 7.81 -4.03 -12.09
CA ALA A 107 8.81 -4.94 -12.61
C ALA A 107 9.78 -5.45 -11.53
N GLN A 108 10.26 -4.57 -10.64
CA GLN A 108 11.15 -4.97 -9.55
C GLN A 108 10.43 -5.85 -8.53
N LEU A 109 9.17 -5.53 -8.21
CA LEU A 109 8.38 -6.29 -7.25
C LEU A 109 7.96 -7.65 -7.81
N ASP A 110 7.56 -7.73 -9.08
CA ASP A 110 7.26 -9.00 -9.78
C ASP A 110 8.47 -9.94 -9.74
N ARG A 111 9.65 -9.44 -10.12
CA ARG A 111 10.91 -10.20 -10.03
C ARG A 111 11.21 -10.61 -8.58
N SER A 112 10.98 -9.72 -7.62
CA SER A 112 11.20 -9.98 -6.20
C SER A 112 10.31 -11.11 -5.67
N VAL A 113 9.03 -11.12 -6.07
CA VAL A 113 8.07 -12.18 -5.74
C VAL A 113 8.45 -13.48 -6.42
N MET A 114 8.76 -13.47 -7.72
CA MET A 114 9.20 -14.65 -8.47
C MET A 114 10.34 -15.39 -7.75
N LEU A 115 11.39 -14.67 -7.36
CA LEU A 115 12.55 -15.26 -6.66
C LEU A 115 12.19 -15.87 -5.30
N ARG A 116 11.12 -15.38 -4.66
CA ARG A 116 10.65 -15.84 -3.35
C ARG A 116 9.66 -16.99 -3.42
N VAL A 117 9.09 -17.32 -4.57
CA VAL A 117 8.09 -18.40 -4.68
C VAL A 117 8.54 -19.57 -5.55
N ARG A 118 9.39 -19.33 -6.55
CA ARG A 118 9.74 -20.34 -7.56
C ARG A 118 10.50 -21.56 -7.03
N ASN A 119 11.35 -21.35 -6.02
CA ASN A 119 12.27 -22.39 -5.51
C ASN A 119 11.81 -22.98 -4.17
N ILE A 120 10.51 -22.97 -3.87
CA ILE A 120 9.99 -23.61 -2.65
C ILE A 120 10.02 -25.13 -2.84
N PRO A 121 10.75 -25.89 -2.01
CA PRO A 121 10.89 -27.32 -2.20
C PRO A 121 9.56 -28.06 -1.98
N LEU A 122 9.31 -29.06 -2.83
CA LEU A 122 8.26 -30.05 -2.57
C LEU A 122 8.71 -30.92 -1.39
N ARG A 123 7.87 -31.08 -0.38
CA ARG A 123 8.16 -32.00 0.73
C ARG A 123 7.63 -33.38 0.36
N ASN A 124 8.33 -34.42 0.80
CA ASN A 124 7.97 -35.82 0.52
C ASN A 124 6.53 -36.21 0.96
N ASN A 125 5.91 -35.43 1.86
CA ASN A 125 4.55 -35.65 2.36
C ASN A 125 3.53 -34.60 1.87
N THR A 126 3.91 -33.70 0.96
CA THR A 126 2.97 -32.72 0.39
C THR A 126 2.14 -33.42 -0.67
N LEU A 127 0.84 -33.60 -0.40
CA LEU A 127 -0.09 -34.15 -1.39
C LEU A 127 -0.20 -33.18 -2.58
N PRO A 128 -0.40 -33.69 -3.81
CA PRO A 128 -0.74 -32.85 -4.95
C PRO A 128 -1.92 -31.92 -4.63
N GLY A 129 -1.82 -30.64 -5.02
CA GLY A 129 -2.87 -29.65 -4.79
C GLY A 129 -2.87 -28.99 -3.40
N GLN A 130 -1.78 -29.09 -2.64
CA GLN A 130 -1.58 -28.34 -1.40
C GLN A 130 -0.83 -27.02 -1.62
N ALA A 131 -1.15 -25.99 -0.84
CA ALA A 131 -0.49 -24.70 -0.93
C ALA A 131 0.95 -24.78 -0.40
N ARG A 132 1.93 -24.41 -1.21
CA ARG A 132 3.33 -24.28 -0.77
C ARG A 132 3.65 -22.90 -0.20
N VAL A 133 2.93 -21.89 -0.67
CA VAL A 133 3.08 -20.49 -0.26
C VAL A 133 1.78 -19.99 0.37
N ALA A 134 1.93 -19.18 1.40
CA ALA A 134 0.85 -18.37 1.95
C ALA A 134 1.23 -16.89 1.91
N VAL A 135 0.23 -16.02 1.97
CA VAL A 135 0.39 -14.56 2.08
C VAL A 135 -0.28 -14.10 3.37
N PHE A 136 0.39 -13.28 4.18
CA PHE A 136 -0.31 -12.52 5.22
C PHE A 136 -1.21 -11.50 4.54
N PHE A 137 -2.52 -11.68 4.65
CA PHE A 137 -3.48 -11.04 3.77
C PHE A 137 -4.50 -10.23 4.57
N SER A 138 -4.28 -8.92 4.66
CA SER A 138 -5.21 -7.98 5.31
C SER A 138 -6.27 -7.43 4.33
N GLY A 139 -6.06 -7.60 3.03
CA GLY A 139 -6.81 -6.87 1.99
C GLY A 139 -6.27 -5.45 1.77
N GLY A 140 -5.13 -5.09 2.37
CA GLY A 140 -4.41 -3.88 1.97
C GLY A 140 -3.75 -4.07 0.59
N ILE A 141 -3.51 -2.95 -0.09
CA ILE A 141 -2.89 -2.90 -1.44
C ILE A 141 -1.61 -3.72 -1.49
N ASP A 142 -0.75 -3.61 -0.47
CA ASP A 142 0.50 -4.34 -0.40
C ASP A 142 0.29 -5.86 -0.42
N SER A 143 -0.57 -6.38 0.46
CA SER A 143 -0.87 -7.81 0.53
C SER A 143 -1.60 -8.33 -0.72
N THR A 144 -2.50 -7.53 -1.30
CA THR A 144 -3.19 -7.86 -2.56
C THR A 144 -2.22 -7.92 -3.72
N MET A 145 -1.31 -6.94 -3.85
CA MET A 145 -0.30 -6.93 -4.89
C MET A 145 0.65 -8.12 -4.77
N LEU A 146 1.08 -8.49 -3.56
CA LEU A 146 1.91 -9.68 -3.36
C LEU A 146 1.17 -10.96 -3.75
N ALA A 147 -0.11 -11.08 -3.41
CA ALA A 147 -0.93 -12.23 -3.81
C ALA A 147 -1.07 -12.31 -5.34
N PHE A 148 -1.45 -11.21 -5.98
CA PHE A 148 -1.59 -11.12 -7.42
C PHE A 148 -0.29 -11.46 -8.17
N LEU A 149 0.84 -10.91 -7.74
CA LEU A 149 2.14 -11.23 -8.35
C LEU A 149 2.57 -12.67 -8.07
N ALA A 150 2.21 -13.25 -6.92
CA ALA A 150 2.53 -14.64 -6.62
C ALA A 150 1.81 -15.62 -7.56
N ASP A 151 0.58 -15.33 -7.98
CA ASP A 151 -0.17 -16.13 -8.96
C ASP A 151 0.63 -16.39 -10.25
N ARG A 152 1.37 -15.38 -10.73
CA ARG A 152 2.15 -15.46 -11.98
C ARG A 152 3.31 -16.45 -11.92
N HIS A 153 3.81 -16.75 -10.72
CA HIS A 153 5.08 -17.44 -10.52
C HIS A 153 4.95 -18.75 -9.73
N VAL A 154 3.83 -18.98 -9.06
CA VAL A 154 3.47 -20.25 -8.41
C VAL A 154 2.85 -21.19 -9.43
N ASP A 155 3.15 -22.49 -9.34
CA ASP A 155 2.57 -23.52 -10.20
C ASP A 155 1.03 -23.37 -10.27
N PRO A 156 0.41 -23.19 -11.44
CA PRO A 156 -1.03 -22.93 -11.59
C PRO A 156 -1.95 -23.98 -10.94
N THR A 157 -1.45 -25.21 -10.74
CA THR A 157 -2.23 -26.30 -10.13
C THR A 157 -2.29 -26.23 -8.60
N GLU A 158 -1.42 -25.44 -7.98
CA GLU A 158 -1.33 -25.29 -6.53
C GLU A 158 -2.22 -24.15 -6.03
N PRO A 159 -2.88 -24.27 -4.87
CA PRO A 159 -3.54 -23.13 -4.27
C PRO A 159 -2.55 -22.14 -3.65
N ILE A 160 -2.98 -20.89 -3.48
CA ILE A 160 -2.31 -19.90 -2.62
C ILE A 160 -3.20 -19.67 -1.39
N ASP A 161 -2.61 -19.82 -0.21
CA ASP A 161 -3.30 -19.59 1.07
C ASP A 161 -3.21 -18.12 1.47
N LEU A 162 -4.34 -17.46 1.68
CA LEU A 162 -4.43 -16.06 2.13
C LEU A 162 -4.78 -16.05 3.61
N LEU A 163 -3.80 -15.76 4.47
CA LEU A 163 -3.94 -15.82 5.92
C LEU A 163 -4.49 -14.48 6.45
N ASN A 164 -5.76 -14.45 6.83
CA ASN A 164 -6.40 -13.27 7.41
C ASN A 164 -6.85 -13.55 8.85
N VAL A 165 -6.38 -12.74 9.79
CA VAL A 165 -6.62 -12.91 11.22
C VAL A 165 -7.63 -11.89 11.73
N ALA A 166 -8.59 -12.35 12.54
CA ALA A 166 -9.58 -11.51 13.18
C ALA A 166 -9.68 -11.87 14.67
N PHE A 167 -9.65 -10.85 15.52
CA PHE A 167 -9.77 -11.01 16.96
C PHE A 167 -11.21 -10.78 17.42
N GLU A 168 -11.67 -11.64 18.30
CA GLU A 168 -12.93 -11.45 19.00
C GLU A 168 -12.89 -10.14 19.81
N ASN A 169 -13.96 -9.34 19.73
CA ASN A 169 -14.05 -8.07 20.44
C ASN A 169 -15.09 -8.15 21.58
N PRO A 170 -14.64 -8.30 22.85
CA PRO A 170 -15.54 -8.40 24.00
C PRO A 170 -16.44 -7.20 24.19
N ARG A 171 -16.01 -6.00 23.76
CA ARG A 171 -16.84 -4.79 23.88
C ARG A 171 -18.03 -4.85 22.92
N LYS A 172 -17.81 -5.30 21.68
CA LYS A 172 -18.91 -5.52 20.71
C LYS A 172 -19.85 -6.62 21.18
N ILE A 173 -19.32 -7.69 21.75
CA ILE A 173 -20.12 -8.79 22.34
C ILE A 173 -20.95 -8.29 23.52
N ALA A 174 -20.34 -7.56 24.46
CA ALA A 174 -21.02 -7.00 25.61
C ALA A 174 -22.13 -6.03 25.19
N VAL A 175 -21.91 -5.18 24.18
CA VAL A 175 -22.94 -4.28 23.63
C VAL A 175 -24.07 -5.08 22.96
N LYS A 176 -23.76 -6.14 22.20
CA LYS A 176 -24.80 -7.02 21.61
C LYS A 176 -25.61 -7.77 22.66
N ALA A 177 -24.96 -8.21 23.74
CA ALA A 177 -25.60 -8.95 24.83
C ALA A 177 -26.40 -8.07 25.80
N THR A 178 -25.95 -6.83 26.05
CA THR A 178 -26.53 -5.95 27.10
C THR A 178 -27.28 -4.73 26.56
N GLY A 179 -27.25 -4.51 25.24
CA GLY A 179 -27.73 -3.28 24.59
C GLY A 179 -26.75 -2.11 24.76
N ASN A 180 -27.03 -0.98 24.12
CA ASN A 180 -26.17 0.22 24.24
C ASN A 180 -26.32 0.87 25.63
N ILE A 181 -25.56 0.38 26.60
CA ILE A 181 -25.50 0.84 28.00
C ILE A 181 -24.86 2.24 28.18
N GLY A 182 -24.51 2.93 27.09
CA GLY A 182 -23.90 4.27 27.12
C GLY A 182 -24.78 5.35 27.74
N GLY A 183 -26.11 5.19 27.69
CA GLY A 183 -27.09 6.14 28.22
C GLY A 183 -27.64 5.83 29.62
N LEU A 184 -27.20 4.75 30.28
CA LEU A 184 -27.75 4.34 31.58
C LEU A 184 -27.12 5.10 32.75
N PRO A 185 -27.88 5.41 33.82
CA PRO A 185 -27.35 5.95 35.07
C PRO A 185 -26.22 5.07 35.64
N LYS A 186 -25.17 5.69 36.23
CA LYS A 186 -23.95 5.00 36.71
C LYS A 186 -24.24 3.76 37.58
N ARG A 187 -25.33 3.76 38.36
CA ARG A 187 -25.72 2.68 39.26
C ARG A 187 -26.25 1.46 38.51
N GLU A 188 -27.09 1.67 37.50
CA GLU A 188 -27.63 0.61 36.63
C GLU A 188 -26.57 0.04 35.68
N LYS A 189 -25.66 0.89 35.18
CA LYS A 189 -24.50 0.46 34.40
C LYS A 189 -23.61 -0.50 35.19
N LYS A 190 -23.38 -0.22 36.49
CA LYS A 190 -22.58 -1.05 37.40
C LYS A 190 -23.29 -2.37 37.77
N GLN A 191 -24.62 -2.39 37.74
CA GLN A 191 -25.43 -3.58 37.99
C GLN A 191 -25.46 -4.51 36.76
N LYS A 192 -25.73 -3.98 35.56
CA LYS A 192 -25.68 -4.77 34.31
C LYS A 192 -24.28 -5.29 33.95
N LEU A 193 -23.21 -4.62 34.39
CA LEU A 193 -21.83 -5.11 34.28
C LEU A 193 -21.51 -6.27 35.24
N ARG A 194 -22.33 -6.49 36.27
CA ARG A 194 -22.17 -7.58 37.25
C ARG A 194 -22.96 -8.83 36.89
N ASP A 195 -23.97 -8.72 36.03
CA ASP A 195 -24.74 -9.88 35.57
C ASP A 195 -23.84 -10.78 34.70
N PRO A 196 -23.85 -12.11 34.92
CA PRO A 196 -23.10 -13.04 34.09
C PRO A 196 -23.57 -12.93 32.64
N LEU A 197 -22.65 -12.57 31.74
CA LEU A 197 -22.91 -12.59 30.31
C LEU A 197 -23.05 -14.05 29.86
N ASP A 198 -24.24 -14.42 29.38
CA ASP A 198 -24.44 -15.70 28.72
C ASP A 198 -23.86 -15.64 27.31
N TYR A 199 -22.62 -16.09 27.17
CA TYR A 199 -21.92 -16.15 25.88
C TYR A 199 -22.51 -17.20 24.92
N SER A 200 -23.38 -18.10 25.37
CA SER A 200 -23.93 -19.18 24.54
C SER A 200 -25.01 -18.72 23.55
N THR A 201 -25.62 -17.55 23.80
CA THR A 201 -26.71 -17.00 22.99
C THR A 201 -26.26 -15.88 22.04
N VAL A 202 -24.98 -15.50 22.06
CA VAL A 202 -24.46 -14.35 21.28
C VAL A 202 -23.70 -14.85 20.06
N THR A 203 -24.22 -14.54 18.86
CA THR A 203 -23.47 -14.76 17.60
C THR A 203 -22.24 -13.84 17.56
N VAL A 204 -21.06 -14.44 17.76
CA VAL A 204 -19.78 -13.74 17.66
C VAL A 204 -19.50 -13.45 16.19
N SER A 205 -19.37 -12.17 15.86
CA SER A 205 -18.99 -11.73 14.51
C SER A 205 -17.50 -11.35 14.51
N TYR A 206 -16.80 -11.85 13.50
CA TYR A 206 -15.40 -11.54 13.20
C TYR A 206 -15.29 -10.55 12.03
N ASP A 207 -16.37 -9.81 11.74
CA ASP A 207 -16.46 -8.79 10.69
C ASP A 207 -15.75 -7.50 11.16
N VAL A 208 -14.43 -7.61 11.25
CA VAL A 208 -13.51 -6.48 11.45
C VAL A 208 -13.14 -5.86 10.10
N PRO A 209 -12.74 -4.58 10.04
CA PRO A 209 -12.40 -3.91 8.77
C PRO A 209 -11.48 -4.75 7.87
N ASP A 210 -10.36 -5.24 8.40
CA ASP A 210 -9.39 -6.07 7.66
C ASP A 210 -9.98 -7.41 7.16
N ARG A 211 -10.95 -7.99 7.87
CA ARG A 211 -11.65 -9.19 7.40
C ARG A 211 -12.53 -8.86 6.20
N LEU A 212 -13.28 -7.76 6.27
CA LEU A 212 -14.20 -7.33 5.24
C LEU A 212 -13.44 -6.90 3.97
N THR A 213 -12.39 -6.10 4.12
CA THR A 213 -11.52 -5.73 3.00
C THR A 213 -10.87 -6.97 2.39
N GLY A 214 -10.32 -7.87 3.20
CA GLY A 214 -9.76 -9.12 2.69
C GLY A 214 -10.78 -9.98 1.91
N LEU A 215 -12.04 -10.02 2.33
CA LEU A 215 -13.10 -10.72 1.60
C LEU A 215 -13.45 -10.05 0.27
N GLN A 216 -13.38 -8.72 0.17
CA GLN A 216 -13.58 -8.00 -1.09
C GLN A 216 -12.42 -8.25 -2.05
N GLU A 217 -11.19 -8.12 -1.56
CA GLU A 217 -9.98 -8.28 -2.36
C GLU A 217 -9.78 -9.71 -2.87
N VAL A 218 -10.19 -10.74 -2.12
CA VAL A 218 -10.12 -12.11 -2.64
C VAL A 218 -11.11 -12.35 -3.79
N GLU A 219 -12.27 -11.70 -3.79
CA GLU A 219 -13.20 -11.77 -4.92
C GLU A 219 -12.62 -11.06 -6.16
N GLU A 220 -11.92 -9.94 -5.95
CA GLU A 220 -11.18 -9.27 -7.02
C GLU A 220 -10.05 -10.17 -7.58
N LEU A 221 -9.27 -10.80 -6.71
CA LEU A 221 -8.23 -11.76 -7.13
C LEU A 221 -8.81 -12.95 -7.90
N LYS A 222 -9.99 -13.47 -7.52
CA LYS A 222 -10.69 -14.52 -8.28
C LYS A 222 -11.12 -14.03 -9.66
N ARG A 223 -11.52 -12.77 -9.80
CA ARG A 223 -11.88 -12.16 -11.09
C ARG A 223 -10.67 -12.02 -12.00
N LEU A 224 -9.55 -11.54 -11.47
CA LEU A 224 -8.32 -11.30 -12.23
C LEU A 224 -7.56 -12.59 -12.55
N CYS A 225 -7.57 -13.56 -11.63
CA CYS A 225 -6.84 -14.81 -11.71
C CYS A 225 -7.80 -16.01 -11.57
N PRO A 226 -8.68 -16.26 -12.55
CA PRO A 226 -9.77 -17.24 -12.41
C PRO A 226 -9.29 -18.70 -12.35
N ASN A 227 -8.10 -18.98 -12.87
CA ASN A 227 -7.53 -20.33 -12.85
C ASN A 227 -6.88 -20.68 -11.52
N ARG A 228 -6.67 -19.70 -10.63
CA ARG A 228 -6.02 -19.90 -9.34
C ARG A 228 -7.05 -20.29 -8.29
N LYS A 229 -6.74 -21.35 -7.54
CA LYS A 229 -7.45 -21.63 -6.29
C LYS A 229 -6.90 -20.74 -5.16
N TRP A 230 -7.71 -19.76 -4.74
CA TRP A 230 -7.44 -18.92 -3.59
C TRP A 230 -8.09 -19.49 -2.33
N ASN A 231 -7.28 -19.89 -1.35
CA ASN A 231 -7.79 -20.34 -0.06
C ASN A 231 -7.78 -19.17 0.92
N PHE A 232 -8.89 -18.45 1.05
CA PHE A 232 -9.02 -17.42 2.08
C PHE A 232 -9.19 -18.07 3.47
N LEU A 233 -8.10 -18.10 4.23
CA LEU A 233 -8.06 -18.72 5.55
C LEU A 233 -8.47 -17.72 6.63
N GLU A 234 -9.66 -17.94 7.18
CA GLU A 234 -10.20 -17.19 8.30
C GLU A 234 -9.63 -17.70 9.63
N VAL A 235 -8.58 -17.01 10.11
CA VAL A 235 -8.02 -17.25 11.45
C VAL A 235 -8.80 -16.41 12.47
N ASN A 236 -9.82 -17.02 13.07
CA ASN A 236 -10.62 -16.38 14.11
C ASN A 236 -10.01 -16.68 15.48
N VAL A 237 -9.66 -15.62 16.22
CA VAL A 237 -8.99 -15.73 17.53
C VAL A 237 -9.98 -15.37 18.65
N PRO A 238 -10.45 -16.37 19.43
CA PRO A 238 -11.32 -16.11 20.58
C PRO A 238 -10.62 -15.29 21.66
N PHE A 239 -11.36 -14.51 22.42
CA PHE A 239 -10.83 -13.65 23.49
C PHE A 239 -10.10 -14.45 24.59
N LYS A 240 -10.53 -15.69 24.85
CA LYS A 240 -9.90 -16.59 25.82
C LYS A 240 -8.48 -17.03 25.43
N SER A 241 -8.05 -16.73 24.20
CA SER A 241 -6.69 -17.05 23.71
C SER A 241 -5.58 -16.18 24.33
N GLN A 242 -5.88 -15.40 25.39
CA GLN A 242 -4.92 -14.64 26.19
C GLN A 242 -3.77 -15.49 26.75
N ASN A 243 -3.94 -16.81 26.86
CA ASN A 243 -2.86 -17.71 27.30
C ASN A 243 -1.64 -17.67 26.36
N ALA A 244 -1.81 -17.33 25.08
CA ALA A 244 -0.70 -17.17 24.15
C ALA A 244 0.13 -15.90 24.41
N ARG A 245 -0.39 -14.95 25.20
CA ARG A 245 0.24 -13.65 25.44
C ARG A 245 1.63 -13.79 26.06
N ALA A 246 1.78 -14.62 27.10
CA ALA A 246 3.08 -14.81 27.76
C ALA A 246 4.13 -15.38 26.79
N THR A 247 3.73 -16.33 25.95
CA THR A 247 4.60 -16.87 24.89
C THR A 247 4.98 -15.81 23.87
N VAL A 248 4.03 -15.01 23.39
CA VAL A 248 4.30 -13.96 22.40
C VAL A 248 5.19 -12.86 23.00
N GLU A 249 4.95 -12.44 24.24
CA GLU A 249 5.79 -11.48 24.97
C GLU A 249 7.25 -11.98 25.09
N ALA A 250 7.44 -13.28 25.34
CA ALA A 250 8.77 -13.87 25.35
C ALA A 250 9.42 -13.90 23.96
N LEU A 251 8.67 -14.21 22.90
CA LEU A 251 9.17 -14.27 21.52
C LEU A 251 9.53 -12.90 20.94
N MET A 252 8.80 -11.85 21.31
CA MET A 252 9.02 -10.49 20.77
C MET A 252 10.19 -9.74 21.42
N PHE A 253 10.70 -10.20 22.57
CA PHE A 253 11.83 -9.57 23.27
C PHE A 253 13.01 -9.35 22.31
N PRO A 254 13.68 -8.18 22.24
CA PRO A 254 13.66 -7.10 23.23
C PRO A 254 12.54 -6.06 23.07
N SER A 255 11.72 -6.18 22.03
CA SER A 255 10.55 -5.31 21.87
C SER A 255 9.57 -5.55 23.01
N ARG A 256 9.01 -4.48 23.56
CA ARG A 256 8.19 -4.54 24.80
C ARG A 256 7.01 -3.56 24.82
N THR A 257 6.72 -2.89 23.70
CA THR A 257 5.63 -1.92 23.64
C THR A 257 4.29 -2.61 23.39
N VAL A 258 3.19 -1.95 23.76
CA VAL A 258 1.82 -2.44 23.50
C VAL A 258 1.53 -2.56 22.00
N MET A 259 2.10 -1.67 21.19
CA MET A 259 1.97 -1.72 19.73
C MET A 259 2.71 -2.94 19.18
N ASP A 260 3.94 -3.19 19.64
CA ASP A 260 4.70 -4.38 19.23
C ASP A 260 3.96 -5.68 19.61
N LEU A 261 3.34 -5.72 20.79
CA LEU A 261 2.57 -6.88 21.22
C LEU A 261 1.33 -7.10 20.33
N SER A 262 0.64 -6.02 19.95
CA SER A 262 -0.52 -6.11 19.05
C SER A 262 -0.15 -6.69 17.68
N LEU A 263 0.96 -6.23 17.10
CA LEU A 263 1.47 -6.72 15.82
C LEU A 263 1.98 -8.17 15.94
N ALA A 264 2.74 -8.47 16.98
CA ALA A 264 3.26 -9.82 17.24
C ALA A 264 2.14 -10.84 17.45
N ILE A 265 1.09 -10.50 18.21
CA ILE A 265 -0.03 -11.41 18.44
C ILE A 265 -0.78 -11.71 17.13
N ALA A 266 -1.01 -10.71 16.28
CA ALA A 266 -1.63 -10.90 14.97
C ALA A 266 -0.82 -11.87 14.10
N LEU A 267 0.49 -11.62 13.96
CA LEU A 267 1.38 -12.49 13.20
C LEU A 267 1.48 -13.89 13.80
N TYR A 268 1.52 -14.03 15.12
CA TYR A 268 1.59 -15.32 15.81
C TYR A 268 0.39 -16.22 15.44
N PHE A 269 -0.82 -15.68 15.51
CA PHE A 269 -2.02 -16.46 15.19
C PHE A 269 -2.17 -16.69 13.68
N ALA A 270 -1.90 -15.67 12.85
CA ALA A 270 -1.94 -15.83 11.41
C ALA A 270 -0.92 -16.88 10.94
N ALA A 271 0.32 -16.83 11.43
CA ALA A 271 1.41 -17.75 11.09
C ALA A 271 1.09 -19.19 11.49
N ARG A 272 0.36 -19.41 12.58
CA ARG A 272 -0.13 -20.76 12.95
C ARG A 272 -0.85 -21.42 11.78
N GLY A 273 -1.56 -20.65 10.95
CA GLY A 273 -2.22 -21.12 9.73
C GLY A 273 -3.34 -22.13 10.00
N ILE A 274 -4.02 -22.00 11.16
CA ILE A 274 -5.17 -22.83 11.53
C ILE A 274 -6.38 -21.92 11.58
N GLY A 275 -7.42 -22.29 10.85
CA GLY A 275 -8.65 -21.53 10.76
C GLY A 275 -9.71 -22.28 9.98
N GLN A 276 -10.50 -21.53 9.21
CA GLN A 276 -11.54 -22.08 8.35
C GLN A 276 -11.50 -21.44 6.96
N VAL A 277 -11.93 -22.16 5.95
CA VAL A 277 -12.09 -21.66 4.57
C VAL A 277 -13.55 -21.81 4.14
N ARG A 278 -13.97 -20.99 3.17
CA ARG A 278 -15.27 -21.08 2.53
C ARG A 278 -15.10 -21.24 1.04
N SER A 279 -15.97 -22.02 0.41
CA SER A 279 -15.96 -22.18 -1.05
C SER A 279 -16.49 -20.92 -1.76
N HIS A 280 -17.49 -20.25 -1.18
CA HIS A 280 -18.07 -19.00 -1.67
C HIS A 280 -18.64 -18.18 -0.51
N PRO A 281 -18.92 -16.87 -0.70
CA PRO A 281 -19.60 -16.05 0.29
C PRO A 281 -20.94 -16.70 0.71
N GLY A 282 -21.08 -17.02 1.99
CA GLY A 282 -22.28 -17.68 2.55
C GLY A 282 -22.20 -19.21 2.69
N ALA A 283 -21.17 -19.87 2.15
CA ALA A 283 -20.96 -21.30 2.37
C ALA A 283 -20.60 -21.59 3.84
N GLU A 284 -20.96 -22.78 4.33
CA GLU A 284 -20.54 -23.24 5.65
C GLU A 284 -19.00 -23.28 5.76
N PRO A 285 -18.42 -22.79 6.86
CA PRO A 285 -16.97 -22.77 7.04
C PRO A 285 -16.44 -24.18 7.27
N LEU A 286 -15.39 -24.54 6.53
CA LEU A 286 -14.71 -25.82 6.70
C LEU A 286 -13.38 -25.62 7.42
N PRO A 287 -13.09 -26.40 8.49
CA PRO A 287 -11.79 -26.34 9.15
C PRO A 287 -10.64 -26.59 8.17
N TYR A 288 -9.62 -25.74 8.22
CA TYR A 288 -8.46 -25.85 7.34
C TYR A 288 -7.18 -25.47 8.08
N THR A 289 -6.13 -26.24 7.82
CA THR A 289 -4.78 -25.94 8.29
C THR A 289 -3.87 -25.80 7.08
N SER A 290 -3.30 -24.61 6.92
CA SER A 290 -2.37 -24.29 5.84
C SER A 290 -1.10 -25.13 5.97
N PRO A 291 -0.74 -25.94 4.95
CA PRO A 291 0.50 -26.69 4.93
C PRO A 291 1.71 -25.81 4.54
N ALA A 292 1.46 -24.59 4.04
CA ALA A 292 2.48 -23.68 3.57
C ALA A 292 3.49 -23.33 4.67
N ARG A 293 4.77 -23.45 4.33
CA ARG A 293 5.91 -23.15 5.21
C ARG A 293 6.57 -21.83 4.88
N VAL A 294 6.30 -21.29 3.69
CA VAL A 294 6.81 -20.00 3.25
C VAL A 294 5.66 -19.00 3.23
N LEU A 295 5.83 -17.89 3.95
CA LEU A 295 4.85 -16.82 4.08
C LEU A 295 5.39 -15.54 3.42
N LEU A 296 4.64 -14.98 2.47
CA LEU A 296 4.92 -13.63 1.97
C LEU A 296 4.33 -12.60 2.93
N ASN A 297 5.12 -11.56 3.22
CA ASN A 297 4.74 -10.47 4.11
C ASN A 297 4.97 -9.12 3.41
N GLY A 298 3.96 -8.24 3.47
CA GLY A 298 3.95 -6.89 2.91
C GLY A 298 4.87 -5.88 3.60
N LEU A 299 5.45 -6.23 4.76
CA LEU A 299 6.40 -5.37 5.49
C LEU A 299 7.45 -4.74 4.56
N GLY A 300 7.65 -3.43 4.72
CA GLY A 300 8.53 -2.61 3.89
C GLY A 300 7.79 -1.71 2.91
N SER A 301 6.53 -2.01 2.57
CA SER A 301 5.71 -1.17 1.69
C SER A 301 5.58 0.25 2.24
N ASP A 302 5.02 0.38 3.45
CA ASP A 302 4.80 1.66 4.13
C ASP A 302 6.12 2.39 4.42
N GLU A 303 7.15 1.67 4.89
CA GLU A 303 8.44 2.26 5.23
C GLU A 303 9.20 2.81 4.02
N LEU A 304 9.00 2.22 2.82
CA LEU A 304 9.66 2.67 1.59
C LEU A 304 8.85 3.73 0.84
N LEU A 305 7.51 3.71 0.97
CA LEU A 305 6.59 4.53 0.16
C LEU A 305 5.84 5.59 0.96
N GLY A 306 6.03 5.65 2.28
CA GLY A 306 5.46 6.72 3.12
C GLY A 306 4.01 6.51 3.51
N GLY A 307 3.64 5.29 3.91
CA GLY A 307 2.25 4.93 4.26
C GLY A 307 1.76 5.47 5.62
N TYR A 308 2.67 5.90 6.50
CA TYR A 308 2.31 6.30 7.87
C TYR A 308 1.92 7.78 8.00
N GLY A 309 0.92 8.05 8.86
CA GLY A 309 0.47 9.42 9.14
C GLY A 309 1.57 10.35 9.69
N ARG A 310 2.65 9.80 10.25
CA ARG A 310 3.78 10.58 10.78
C ARG A 310 4.58 11.30 9.69
N HIS A 311 4.63 10.80 8.46
CA HIS A 311 5.33 11.50 7.37
C HIS A 311 4.67 12.84 7.05
N ARG A 312 3.33 12.91 7.14
CA ARG A 312 2.60 14.19 7.02
C ARG A 312 2.94 15.14 8.16
N THR A 313 3.09 14.63 9.39
CA THR A 313 3.51 15.44 10.54
C THR A 313 4.93 15.97 10.34
N ALA A 314 5.85 15.12 9.87
CA ALA A 314 7.22 15.53 9.52
C ALA A 314 7.24 16.61 8.44
N PHE A 315 6.43 16.43 7.38
CA PHE A 315 6.27 17.44 6.32
C PHE A 315 5.78 18.78 6.86
N LYS A 316 4.79 18.78 7.75
CA LYS A 316 4.29 20.01 8.38
C LYS A 316 5.33 20.69 9.27
N ALA A 317 6.25 19.91 9.85
CA ALA A 317 7.28 20.43 10.74
C ALA A 317 8.44 21.10 9.98
N ALA A 318 8.97 20.46 8.93
CA ALA A 318 10.16 20.95 8.23
C ALA A 318 10.22 20.57 6.73
N GLY A 319 9.07 20.37 6.10
CA GLY A 319 8.96 20.14 4.65
C GLY A 319 9.51 18.79 4.19
N TRP A 320 9.92 18.72 2.91
CA TRP A 320 10.36 17.47 2.27
C TRP A 320 11.60 16.85 2.90
N GLN A 321 12.52 17.66 3.42
CA GLN A 321 13.74 17.17 4.04
C GLN A 321 13.42 16.30 5.27
N ALA A 322 12.48 16.74 6.11
CA ALA A 322 12.04 15.95 7.26
C ALA A 322 11.32 14.67 6.88
N VAL A 323 10.62 14.63 5.73
CA VAL A 323 10.01 13.40 5.21
C VAL A 323 11.09 12.40 4.80
N ILE A 324 12.13 12.86 4.10
CA ILE A 324 13.26 12.02 3.68
C ILE A 324 14.00 11.46 4.90
N GLU A 325 14.27 12.29 5.90
CA GLU A 325 14.91 11.87 7.14
C GLU A 325 14.05 10.85 7.91
N GLU A 326 12.74 11.07 8.00
CA GLU A 326 11.82 10.12 8.64
C GLU A 326 11.78 8.78 7.92
N LEU A 327 11.70 8.78 6.58
CA LEU A 327 11.75 7.55 5.76
C LEU A 327 13.09 6.81 5.95
N GLN A 328 14.21 7.52 5.93
CA GLN A 328 15.52 6.92 6.15
C GLN A 328 15.62 6.30 7.54
N LEU A 329 15.15 7.00 8.58
CA LEU A 329 15.11 6.49 9.94
C LEU A 329 14.28 5.22 10.07
N GLU A 330 13.20 5.08 9.31
CA GLU A 330 12.40 3.86 9.27
C GLU A 330 13.16 2.70 8.66
N ILE A 331 13.75 2.92 7.48
CA ILE A 331 14.57 1.91 6.79
C ILE A 331 15.68 1.40 7.72
N ASP A 332 16.40 2.30 8.40
CA ASP A 332 17.46 1.96 9.34
C ASP A 332 16.97 1.16 10.55
N ARG A 333 15.69 1.33 10.92
CA ARG A 333 15.06 0.69 12.08
C ARG A 333 14.34 -0.61 11.75
N ILE A 334 14.02 -0.90 10.49
CA ILE A 334 13.32 -2.13 10.06
C ILE A 334 13.93 -3.40 10.70
N PRO A 335 15.27 -3.61 10.72
CA PRO A 335 15.85 -4.81 11.31
C PRO A 335 15.51 -5.00 12.78
N THR A 336 15.56 -3.92 13.57
CA THR A 336 15.43 -3.98 15.03
C THR A 336 14.00 -3.84 15.51
N ARG A 337 13.16 -3.08 14.79
CA ARG A 337 11.77 -2.81 15.18
C ARG A 337 10.77 -3.81 14.63
N ASN A 338 10.98 -4.29 13.41
CA ASN A 338 10.01 -5.11 12.69
C ASN A 338 10.57 -6.53 12.50
N LEU A 339 11.60 -6.69 11.67
CA LEU A 339 12.08 -8.00 11.23
C LEU A 339 12.46 -8.92 12.40
N GLY A 340 13.22 -8.43 13.39
CA GLY A 340 13.61 -9.26 14.52
C GLY A 340 12.43 -9.75 15.37
N ARG A 341 11.41 -8.92 15.58
CA ARG A 341 10.18 -9.30 16.29
C ARG A 341 9.40 -10.32 15.46
N ASP A 342 9.13 -9.99 14.21
CA ASP A 342 8.25 -10.73 13.33
C ASP A 342 8.83 -12.12 13.03
N ASP A 343 10.13 -12.20 12.75
CA ASP A 343 10.81 -13.47 12.48
C ASP A 343 10.69 -14.45 13.64
N ARG A 344 11.01 -14.05 14.88
CA ARG A 344 10.92 -14.95 16.05
C ARG A 344 9.51 -15.45 16.30
N VAL A 345 8.52 -14.59 16.11
CA VAL A 345 7.10 -14.90 16.29
C VAL A 345 6.60 -15.87 15.23
N ILE A 346 7.01 -15.70 13.98
CA ILE A 346 6.55 -16.53 12.87
C ILE A 346 7.30 -17.87 12.87
N SER A 347 8.61 -17.83 13.08
CA SER A 347 9.50 -18.99 13.12
C SER A 347 9.19 -19.94 14.27
N SER A 348 8.51 -19.49 15.34
CA SER A 348 8.03 -20.38 16.41
C SER A 348 7.05 -21.46 15.92
N TRP A 349 6.40 -21.23 14.76
CA TRP A 349 5.54 -22.21 14.08
C TRP A 349 6.27 -23.04 13.01
N GLY A 350 7.60 -22.89 12.91
CA GLY A 350 8.41 -23.52 11.88
C GLY A 350 8.02 -23.04 10.48
N LYS A 351 7.80 -21.74 10.32
CA LYS A 351 7.50 -21.09 9.04
C LYS A 351 8.53 -20.01 8.76
N GLU A 352 8.91 -19.90 7.50
CA GLU A 352 9.83 -18.90 6.97
C GLU A 352 9.02 -17.73 6.42
N THR A 353 9.42 -16.50 6.74
CA THR A 353 8.82 -15.31 6.15
C THR A 353 9.73 -14.74 5.06
N ARG A 354 9.16 -14.34 3.93
CA ARG A 354 9.88 -13.66 2.84
C ARG A 354 9.24 -12.31 2.59
N HIS A 355 10.08 -11.29 2.40
CA HIS A 355 9.67 -9.88 2.31
C HIS A 355 9.98 -9.31 0.91
N PRO A 356 9.04 -9.33 -0.06
CA PRO A 356 9.30 -8.87 -1.41
C PRO A 356 9.66 -7.39 -1.51
N PHE A 357 9.00 -6.52 -0.74
CA PHE A 357 9.28 -5.09 -0.69
C PHE A 357 10.70 -4.79 -0.18
N LEU A 358 11.22 -5.60 0.74
CA LEU A 358 12.57 -5.46 1.29
C LEU A 358 13.65 -6.15 0.44
N SER A 359 13.36 -6.54 -0.80
CA SER A 359 14.43 -6.98 -1.69
C SER A 359 15.38 -5.84 -2.01
N LEU A 360 16.68 -6.13 -2.08
CA LEU A 360 17.69 -5.11 -2.38
C LEU A 360 17.39 -4.39 -3.71
N SER A 361 16.84 -5.09 -4.71
CA SER A 361 16.50 -4.47 -5.99
C SER A 361 15.31 -3.51 -5.89
N VAL A 362 14.26 -3.85 -5.13
CA VAL A 362 13.12 -2.96 -4.88
C VAL A 362 13.55 -1.76 -4.03
N VAL A 363 14.28 -2.00 -2.93
CA VAL A 363 14.78 -0.94 -2.05
C VAL A 363 15.69 0.02 -2.83
N ASN A 364 16.64 -0.50 -3.61
CA ASN A 364 17.55 0.32 -4.41
C ASN A 364 16.80 1.13 -5.47
N PHE A 365 15.83 0.54 -6.16
CA PHE A 365 15.01 1.27 -7.12
C PHE A 365 14.22 2.40 -6.45
N LEU A 366 13.49 2.10 -5.37
CA LEU A 366 12.72 3.09 -4.64
C LEU A 366 13.62 4.18 -4.04
N ALA A 367 14.79 3.86 -3.50
CA ALA A 367 15.72 4.84 -2.94
C ALA A 367 16.18 5.89 -3.97
N GLN A 368 16.21 5.54 -5.26
CA GLN A 368 16.60 6.44 -6.35
C GLN A 368 15.45 7.36 -6.81
N LEU A 369 14.20 7.03 -6.48
CA LEU A 369 13.06 7.86 -6.86
C LEU A 369 12.95 9.10 -5.98
N PRO A 370 12.64 10.28 -6.57
CA PRO A 370 12.25 11.46 -5.81
C PRO A 370 11.11 11.17 -4.84
N VAL A 371 11.20 11.69 -3.61
CA VAL A 371 10.23 11.41 -2.53
C VAL A 371 8.79 11.78 -2.88
N HIS A 372 8.59 12.83 -3.68
CA HIS A 372 7.26 13.29 -4.09
C HIS A 372 6.56 12.35 -5.09
N LEU A 373 7.29 11.43 -5.73
CA LEU A 373 6.68 10.37 -6.55
C LEU A 373 6.19 9.18 -5.71
N LYS A 374 6.66 9.07 -4.46
CA LYS A 374 6.28 7.99 -3.53
C LYS A 374 5.05 8.37 -2.72
N MET A 375 5.02 9.62 -2.27
CA MET A 375 3.95 10.15 -1.45
C MET A 375 3.77 11.66 -1.64
N ASP A 376 2.52 12.12 -1.54
CA ASP A 376 2.20 13.54 -1.46
C ASP A 376 1.50 13.89 -0.14
N PRO A 377 2.24 14.41 0.86
CA PRO A 377 1.67 14.79 2.16
C PRO A 377 0.82 16.06 2.11
N ARG A 378 0.77 16.78 0.98
CA ARG A 378 -0.02 18.01 0.81
C ARG A 378 -1.51 17.73 0.60
N LEU A 379 -1.84 16.58 0.00
CA LEU A 379 -3.22 16.16 -0.25
C LEU A 379 -3.95 15.80 1.03
N GLU A 380 -5.28 15.84 1.07
CA GLU A 380 -6.05 15.51 2.28
C GLU A 380 -5.87 14.05 2.73
N SER A 381 -6.16 13.79 4.01
CA SER A 381 -6.09 12.44 4.58
C SER A 381 -7.10 11.53 3.87
N GLY A 382 -6.63 10.46 3.23
CA GLY A 382 -7.46 9.54 2.45
C GLY A 382 -7.29 9.67 0.93
N LEU A 383 -6.79 10.81 0.44
CA LEU A 383 -6.40 11.03 -0.96
C LEU A 383 -4.87 11.00 -1.14
N GLY A 384 -4.11 11.37 -0.10
CA GLY A 384 -2.64 11.34 -0.09
C GLY A 384 -2.01 10.14 0.63
N ARG A 385 -2.74 9.02 0.80
CA ARG A 385 -2.15 7.76 1.30
C ARG A 385 -1.73 6.95 0.08
N SER A 386 -0.44 7.06 -0.26
CA SER A 386 0.29 6.28 -1.26
C SER A 386 -0.45 6.14 -2.60
N TYR A 387 -0.07 6.98 -3.57
CA TYR A 387 -0.20 6.60 -4.99
C TYR A 387 0.79 5.48 -5.26
N CYS A 388 0.46 4.25 -4.89
CA CYS A 388 1.18 3.05 -5.26
C CYS A 388 0.19 1.89 -5.38
#